data_AF-A0A536S1K3-F1
#
_entry.id   AF-A0A536S1K3-F1
#
_cell.length_a   1.000
_cell.length_b   1.000
_cell.length_c   1.000
_cell.angle_alpha   90.00
_cell.angle_beta   90.00
_cell.angle_gamma   90.00
#
_symmetry.space_group_name_H-M   'P 1'
#
loop_
_entity.id
_entity.type
_entity.pdbx_description
1 polymer ?
#
loop_
_entity_poly.entity_id
_entity_poly.type
_entity_poly.pdbx_seq_one_letter_code
_entity_poly.pdbx_strand_id
1 'polypeptide(L)'
;SRARAHVRRRCRIPSRRAARPHSVEFRLVPESLSVVTERLPKSQVGMTIEVPADVVNANYDRVLNRLASRAKIEGFRPGKAPRALVEARIGPAALREEVVETMVPEVVRQALNDESIDPIDNPDVEVV
;
A
#
# COMPACT_ATOMS: atom_id res chain seq x y z
N SER A 1 63.00 -11.14 38.33
CA SER A 1 61.57 -11.51 38.48
C SER A 1 60.73 -10.62 37.57
N ARG A 2 60.17 -11.17 36.48
CA ARG A 2 59.31 -10.44 35.53
C ARG A 2 57.92 -11.07 35.53
N ALA A 3 56.89 -10.28 35.84
CA ALA A 3 55.49 -10.67 35.65
C ALA A 3 54.95 -9.95 34.40
N ARG A 4 54.52 -10.71 33.39
CA ARG A 4 53.77 -10.19 32.24
C ARG A 4 52.28 -10.38 32.49
N ALA A 5 51.53 -9.29 32.58
CA ALA A 5 50.08 -9.32 32.64
C ALA A 5 49.49 -9.18 31.22
N HIS A 6 48.78 -10.19 30.74
CA HIS A 6 47.98 -10.07 29.51
C HIS A 6 46.62 -9.45 29.85
N VAL A 7 46.49 -8.14 29.67
CA VAL A 7 45.19 -7.47 29.71
C VAL A 7 44.47 -7.74 28.39
N ARG A 8 43.63 -8.78 28.34
CA ARG A 8 42.64 -8.94 27.26
C ARG A 8 41.54 -7.91 27.45
N ARG A 9 41.72 -6.68 26.94
CA ARG A 9 40.60 -5.75 26.80
C ARG A 9 39.64 -6.33 25.77
N ARG A 10 38.55 -6.95 26.24
CA ARG A 10 37.40 -7.26 25.37
C ARG A 10 36.91 -5.93 24.82
N CYS A 11 37.18 -5.68 23.55
CA CYS A 11 36.59 -4.57 22.82
C CYS A 11 35.09 -4.86 22.74
N ARG A 12 34.30 -4.18 23.59
CA ARG A 12 32.84 -4.21 23.51
C ARG A 12 32.49 -3.20 22.44
N ILE A 13 32.41 -3.64 21.18
CA ILE A 13 31.88 -2.80 20.10
C ILE A 13 30.45 -2.43 20.54
N PRO A 14 30.13 -1.15 20.80
CA PRO A 14 28.75 -0.79 21.02
C PRO A 14 28.04 -1.02 19.69
N SER A 15 27.12 -1.98 19.65
CA SER A 15 26.20 -2.11 18.54
C SER A 15 25.39 -0.82 18.51
N ARG A 16 25.83 0.16 17.72
CA ARG A 16 24.96 1.23 17.25
C ARG A 16 23.87 0.54 16.45
N ARG A 17 22.82 0.14 17.16
CA ARG A 17 21.49 -0.13 16.61
C ARG A 17 21.15 1.17 15.90
N ALA A 18 21.38 1.21 14.59
CA ALA A 18 20.83 2.25 13.76
C ALA A 18 19.33 2.24 14.06
N ALA A 19 18.85 3.30 14.72
CA ALA A 19 17.44 3.55 14.84
C ALA A 19 16.92 3.57 13.41
N ARG A 20 16.20 2.53 13.02
CA ARG A 20 15.47 2.52 11.76
C ARG A 20 14.47 3.66 11.91
N PRO A 21 14.50 4.70 11.08
CA PRO A 21 13.39 5.65 11.07
C PRO A 21 12.17 4.86 10.60
N HIS A 22 11.36 4.41 11.56
CA HIS A 22 10.01 3.91 11.34
C HIS A 22 9.10 5.12 11.13
N SER A 23 9.31 5.80 10.01
CA SER A 23 8.40 6.81 9.50
C SER A 23 8.49 6.76 7.99
N VAL A 24 8.21 5.59 7.41
CA VAL A 24 7.84 5.57 5.99
C VAL A 24 6.42 6.13 5.98
N GLU A 25 6.32 7.46 5.96
CA GLU A 25 5.14 8.15 5.48
C GLU A 25 4.99 7.74 4.02
N PHE A 26 4.30 6.61 3.82
CA PHE A 26 4.01 6.10 2.51
C PHE A 26 2.85 6.90 1.94
N ARG A 27 3.10 8.19 1.67
CA ARG A 27 2.25 9.00 0.82
C ARG A 27 2.59 8.63 -0.62
N LEU A 28 2.11 7.47 -1.07
CA LEU A 28 2.11 7.13 -2.50
C LEU A 28 0.66 7.07 -2.99
N VAL A 29 0.03 8.23 -3.01
CA VAL A 29 -0.98 8.57 -4.02
C VAL A 29 -0.64 10.00 -4.46
N PRO A 30 -0.33 10.25 -5.74
CA PRO A 30 0.05 11.55 -6.25
C PRO A 30 -1.08 12.57 -6.06
N GLU A 31 -0.68 13.82 -5.89
CA GLU A 31 -1.51 15.01 -5.68
C GLU A 31 -2.39 15.39 -6.90
N SER A 32 -2.80 14.44 -7.73
CA SER A 32 -3.60 14.71 -8.92
C SER A 32 -4.67 13.63 -9.13
N LEU A 33 -5.63 13.56 -8.22
CA LEU A 33 -6.95 13.04 -8.53
C LEU A 33 -7.75 14.18 -9.15
N SER A 34 -8.33 14.00 -10.33
CA SER A 34 -9.33 14.95 -10.83
C SER A 34 -10.66 14.61 -10.16
N VAL A 35 -11.11 15.50 -9.28
CA VAL A 35 -12.39 15.38 -8.59
C VAL A 35 -13.32 16.45 -9.13
N VAL A 36 -14.49 16.03 -9.61
CA VAL A 36 -15.58 16.91 -10.03
C VAL A 36 -16.70 16.79 -9.00
N THR A 37 -17.06 17.90 -8.36
CA THR A 37 -18.10 17.93 -7.33
C THR A 37 -19.37 18.60 -7.84
N GLU A 38 -20.53 17.98 -7.56
CA GLU A 38 -21.85 18.50 -7.87
C GLU A 38 -22.71 18.51 -6.60
N ARG A 39 -23.41 19.62 -6.35
CA ARG A 39 -24.32 19.75 -5.19
C ARG A 39 -25.72 19.31 -5.58
N LEU A 40 -26.23 18.30 -4.89
CA LEU A 40 -27.55 17.71 -5.12
C LEU A 40 -28.56 18.20 -4.06
N PRO A 41 -29.87 18.17 -4.37
CA PRO A 41 -30.90 18.47 -3.37
C PRO A 41 -30.87 17.46 -2.22
N LYS A 42 -31.44 17.83 -1.07
CA LYS A 42 -31.47 17.02 0.18
C LYS A 42 -30.10 16.87 0.88
N SER A 43 -29.25 17.88 0.80
CA SER A 43 -27.93 17.89 1.44
C SER A 43 -27.01 16.75 0.96
N GLN A 44 -27.13 16.39 -0.32
CA GLN A 44 -26.30 15.37 -0.96
C GLN A 44 -25.23 16.05 -1.82
N VAL A 45 -24.07 15.41 -1.94
CA VAL A 45 -22.98 15.85 -2.81
C VAL A 45 -22.61 14.67 -3.70
N GLY A 46 -22.74 14.87 -5.01
CA GLY A 46 -22.21 13.94 -6.01
C GLY A 46 -20.74 14.25 -6.27
N MET A 47 -19.90 13.22 -6.34
CA MET A 47 -18.48 13.37 -6.63
C MET A 47 -18.11 12.38 -7.73
N THR A 48 -17.50 12.88 -8.81
CA THR A 48 -16.87 12.04 -9.83
C THR A 48 -15.37 12.12 -9.65
N ILE A 49 -14.72 10.98 -9.45
CA ILE A 49 -13.28 10.92 -9.17
C ILE A 49 -12.62 10.16 -10.33
N GLU A 50 -11.68 10.80 -11.02
CA GLU A 50 -10.86 10.10 -12.01
C GLU A 50 -9.48 9.79 -11.41
N VAL A 51 -9.07 8.53 -11.53
CA VAL A 51 -7.82 8.02 -10.98
C VAL A 51 -6.80 7.85 -12.11
N PRO A 52 -5.60 8.46 -12.01
CA PRO A 52 -4.58 8.29 -13.03
C PRO A 52 -4.03 6.86 -13.08
N ALA A 53 -3.65 6.41 -14.28
CA ALA A 53 -3.19 5.04 -14.52
C ALA A 53 -1.96 4.66 -13.69
N ASP A 54 -1.08 5.61 -13.38
CA ASP A 54 0.11 5.36 -12.56
C ASP A 54 -0.24 4.88 -11.15
N VAL A 55 -1.31 5.42 -10.57
CA VAL A 55 -1.83 5.04 -9.24
C VAL A 55 -2.44 3.66 -9.30
N VAL A 56 -3.16 3.37 -10.37
CA VAL A 56 -3.75 2.05 -10.61
C VAL A 56 -2.65 1.00 -10.69
N ASN A 57 -1.61 1.24 -11.49
CA ASN A 57 -0.48 0.34 -11.66
C ASN A 57 0.29 0.12 -10.34
N ALA A 58 0.55 1.19 -9.57
CA ALA A 58 1.23 1.09 -8.29
C ALA A 58 0.42 0.25 -7.27
N ASN A 59 -0.90 0.41 -7.24
CA ASN A 59 -1.77 -0.39 -6.39
C ASN A 59 -1.88 -1.84 -6.87
N TYR A 60 -1.92 -2.05 -8.19
CA TYR A 60 -1.88 -3.37 -8.79
C TYR A 60 -0.63 -4.16 -8.36
N ASP A 61 0.54 -3.52 -8.43
CA ASP A 61 1.80 -4.13 -7.98
C ASP A 61 1.79 -4.46 -6.48
N ARG A 62 1.24 -3.57 -5.64
CA ARG A 62 1.11 -3.81 -4.18
C ARG A 62 0.23 -5.01 -3.90
N VAL A 63 -0.94 -5.08 -4.55
CA VAL A 63 -1.90 -6.17 -4.40
C VAL A 63 -1.26 -7.48 -4.86
N LEU A 64 -0.64 -7.49 -6.04
CA LEU A 64 0.04 -8.67 -6.57
C LEU A 64 1.13 -9.18 -5.63
N ASN A 65 1.96 -8.29 -5.08
CA ASN A 65 3.02 -8.67 -4.14
C ASN A 65 2.44 -9.24 -2.82
N ARG A 66 1.37 -8.64 -2.31
CA ARG A 66 0.64 -9.13 -1.13
C ARG A 66 0.07 -10.53 -1.37
N LEU A 67 -0.60 -10.76 -2.50
CA LEU A 67 -1.15 -12.06 -2.85
C LEU A 67 -0.04 -13.09 -3.11
N ALA A 68 1.03 -12.72 -3.82
CA ALA A 68 2.18 -13.58 -4.07
C ALA A 68 2.83 -14.08 -2.78
N SER A 69 2.89 -13.24 -1.74
CA SER A 69 3.46 -13.60 -0.44
C SER A 69 2.67 -14.71 0.29
N ARG A 70 1.36 -14.82 0.00
CA ARG A 70 0.44 -15.78 0.61
C ARG A 70 0.15 -16.98 -0.29
N ALA A 71 0.34 -16.83 -1.60
CA ALA A 71 0.05 -17.85 -2.58
C ALA A 71 0.95 -19.09 -2.38
N LYS A 72 0.31 -20.26 -2.33
CA LYS A 72 0.99 -21.56 -2.35
C LYS A 72 0.99 -22.06 -3.79
N ILE A 73 2.16 -22.02 -4.43
CA ILE A 73 2.35 -22.50 -5.80
C ILE A 73 3.27 -23.71 -5.75
N GLU A 74 2.88 -24.78 -6.45
CA GLU A 74 3.63 -26.03 -6.49
C GLU A 74 5.05 -25.79 -7.02
N GLY A 75 6.04 -26.41 -6.37
CA GLY A 75 7.46 -26.24 -6.72
C GLY A 75 8.13 -24.97 -6.18
N PHE A 76 7.36 -23.99 -5.68
CA PHE A 76 7.91 -22.74 -5.14
C PHE A 76 7.66 -22.61 -3.65
N ARG A 77 8.67 -22.11 -2.93
CA ARG A 77 8.48 -21.66 -1.55
C ARG A 77 7.50 -20.48 -1.55
N PRO A 78 6.55 -20.40 -0.60
CA PRO A 78 5.61 -19.28 -0.51
C PRO A 78 6.32 -17.92 -0.61
N GLY A 79 5.79 -17.04 -1.46
CA GLY A 79 6.37 -15.71 -1.73
C GLY A 79 7.59 -15.68 -2.65
N LYS A 80 8.05 -16.81 -3.19
CA LYS A 80 9.19 -16.89 -4.13
C LYS A 80 8.80 -17.40 -5.52
N ALA A 81 7.52 -17.45 -5.82
CA ALA A 81 7.04 -17.81 -7.15
C ALA A 81 7.19 -16.63 -8.15
N PRO A 82 7.45 -16.90 -9.43
CA PRO A 82 7.49 -15.87 -10.48
C PRO A 82 6.13 -15.17 -10.67
N ARG A 83 6.16 -13.87 -11.01
CA ARG A 83 4.95 -13.04 -11.17
C ARG A 83 3.93 -13.62 -12.14
N ALA A 84 4.37 -14.03 -13.33
CA ALA A 84 3.50 -14.58 -14.36
C ALA A 84 2.70 -15.82 -13.88
N LEU A 85 3.31 -16.66 -13.05
CA LEU A 85 2.66 -17.87 -12.54
C LEU A 85 1.65 -17.54 -11.42
N VAL A 86 1.95 -16.51 -10.61
CA VAL A 86 1.03 -16.00 -9.58
C VAL A 86 -0.21 -15.40 -10.24
N GLU A 87 -0.03 -14.57 -11.27
CA GLU A 87 -1.13 -13.98 -12.05
C GLU A 87 -2.01 -15.05 -12.70
N ALA A 88 -1.38 -16.06 -13.32
CA ALA A 88 -2.11 -17.18 -13.91
C ALA A 88 -2.91 -17.99 -12.86
N ARG A 89 -2.38 -18.14 -11.64
CA ARG A 89 -3.01 -18.94 -10.59
C ARG A 89 -4.21 -18.25 -9.94
N ILE A 90 -4.11 -16.93 -9.73
CA ILE A 90 -5.17 -16.09 -9.13
C ILE A 90 -6.25 -15.79 -10.17
N GLY A 91 -5.81 -15.54 -11.41
CA GLY A 91 -6.68 -15.11 -12.50
C GLY A 91 -6.86 -13.58 -12.54
N PRO A 92 -7.05 -13.01 -13.75
CA PRO A 92 -7.11 -11.57 -13.93
C PRO A 92 -8.36 -10.92 -13.29
N ALA A 93 -9.47 -11.65 -13.17
CA ALA A 93 -10.71 -11.12 -12.59
C ALA A 93 -10.58 -10.90 -11.08
N ALA A 94 -10.17 -11.93 -10.33
CA ALA A 94 -9.98 -11.83 -8.88
C ALA A 94 -8.91 -10.80 -8.51
N LEU A 95 -7.86 -10.67 -9.32
CA LEU A 95 -6.83 -9.68 -9.09
C LEU A 95 -7.36 -8.24 -9.27
N ARG A 96 -8.20 -7.99 -10.29
CA ARG A 96 -8.84 -6.68 -10.49
C ARG A 96 -9.78 -6.34 -9.35
N GLU A 97 -10.57 -7.29 -8.88
CA GLU A 97 -11.51 -7.11 -7.78
C GLU A 97 -10.77 -6.69 -6.50
N GLU A 98 -9.71 -7.40 -6.12
CA GLU A 98 -8.89 -7.07 -4.95
C GLU A 98 -8.23 -5.68 -5.07
N VAL A 99 -7.83 -5.29 -6.30
CA VAL A 99 -7.30 -3.95 -6.57
C VAL A 99 -8.36 -2.88 -6.36
N VAL A 100 -9.57 -3.07 -6.87
CA VAL A 100 -10.69 -2.15 -6.68
C VAL A 100 -11.04 -2.04 -5.20
N GLU A 101 -11.18 -3.16 -4.50
CA GLU A 101 -11.53 -3.21 -3.07
C GLU A 101 -10.50 -2.48 -2.20
N THR A 102 -9.21 -2.58 -2.53
CA THR A 102 -8.15 -1.88 -1.79
C THR A 102 -8.08 -0.39 -2.16
N MET A 103 -8.22 -0.06 -3.45
CA MET A 103 -7.98 1.28 -3.97
C MET A 103 -9.14 2.24 -3.69
N VAL A 104 -10.38 1.79 -3.87
CA VAL A 104 -11.57 2.65 -3.76
C VAL A 104 -11.65 3.36 -2.40
N PRO A 105 -11.49 2.68 -1.24
CA PRO A 105 -11.53 3.35 0.05
C PRO A 105 -10.39 4.35 0.27
N GLU A 106 -9.21 4.12 -0.32
CA GLU A 106 -8.08 5.06 -0.24
C GLU A 106 -8.38 6.33 -1.04
N VAL A 107 -8.84 6.17 -2.29
CA VAL A 107 -9.15 7.28 -3.20
C VAL A 107 -10.31 8.14 -2.67
N VAL A 108 -11.38 7.51 -2.19
CA VAL A 108 -12.55 8.23 -1.64
C VAL A 108 -12.17 9.05 -0.42
N ARG A 109 -11.40 8.48 0.52
CA ARG A 109 -10.93 9.24 1.70
C ARG A 109 -10.06 10.42 1.31
N GLN A 110 -9.20 10.26 0.30
CA GLN A 110 -8.37 11.35 -0.17
C GLN A 110 -9.21 12.46 -0.82
N ALA A 111 -10.16 12.11 -1.72
CA ALA A 111 -11.04 13.08 -2.36
C ALA A 111 -11.87 13.87 -1.32
N LEU A 112 -12.36 13.21 -0.26
CA LEU A 112 -13.04 13.87 0.85
C LEU A 112 -12.13 14.85 1.60
N ASN A 113 -10.88 14.45 1.87
CA ASN A 113 -9.91 15.30 2.54
C ASN A 113 -9.52 16.52 1.68
N ASP A 114 -9.32 16.32 0.37
CA ASP A 114 -8.93 17.37 -0.57
C ASP A 114 -10.03 18.45 -0.68
N GLU A 115 -11.30 18.03 -0.69
CA GLU A 115 -12.47 18.93 -0.67
C GLU A 115 -12.88 19.37 0.75
N SER A 116 -12.19 18.89 1.79
CA SER A 116 -12.51 19.13 3.20
C SER A 116 -13.98 18.84 3.56
N ILE A 117 -14.55 17.79 2.99
CA ILE A 117 -15.92 17.34 3.23
C ILE A 117 -15.91 16.30 4.36
N ASP A 118 -16.67 16.57 5.41
CA ASP A 118 -16.91 15.61 6.49
C ASP A 118 -18.26 14.89 6.26
N PRO A 119 -18.26 13.64 5.77
CA PRO A 119 -19.48 12.92 5.46
C PRO A 119 -20.18 12.43 6.73
N ILE A 120 -21.52 12.54 6.75
CA ILE A 120 -22.34 12.09 7.88
C ILE A 120 -22.54 10.55 7.84
N ASP A 121 -22.56 9.97 6.64
CA ASP A 121 -22.76 8.53 6.39
C ASP A 121 -21.73 8.02 5.38
N ASN A 122 -21.63 6.70 5.23
CA ASN A 122 -20.77 6.10 4.21
C ASN A 122 -21.25 6.49 2.80
N PRO A 123 -20.34 6.86 1.89
CA PRO A 123 -20.70 7.16 0.52
C PRO A 123 -21.10 5.89 -0.23
N ASP A 124 -22.17 5.97 -1.01
CA ASP A 124 -22.49 4.97 -2.02
C ASP A 124 -21.50 5.12 -3.18
N VAL A 125 -20.70 4.07 -3.43
CA VAL A 125 -19.68 4.08 -4.49
C VAL A 125 -20.11 3.15 -5.62
N GLU A 126 -20.22 3.72 -6.81
CA GLU A 126 -20.39 2.98 -8.06
C GLU A 126 -19.11 3.10 -8.89
N VAL A 127 -18.54 1.96 -9.28
CA VAL A 127 -17.37 1.91 -10.16
C VAL A 127 -17.87 1.77 -11.60
N VAL A 128 -17.63 2.79 -12.42
CA VAL A 128 -18.10 2.90 -13.81
C VAL A 128 -16.98 2.62 -14.80
#